data_AF-B8F0C6-F1
#
_entry.id   AF-B8F0C6-F1
#
_cell.length_a   1.000
_cell.length_b   1.000
_cell.length_c   1.000
_cell.angle_alpha   90.00
_cell.angle_beta   90.00
_cell.angle_gamma   90.00
#
_symmetry.space_group_name_H-M   'P 1'
#
loop_
_entity.id
_entity.type
_entity.pdbx_description
1 polymer ?
#
loop_
_entity_poly.entity_id
_entity_poly.type
_entity_poly.pdbx_seq_one_letter_code
_entity_poly.pdbx_strand_id
1 'polypeptide(L)'
;MSQLPERYQAAIAPLIDKAREFLEKGEELAAMAFVGNFTTGATVPTPLFGRGPADKDVAARSVKMLAEQLNADFVFVLMEAYSLRADKVARYEEILDEYGSLADCPASWRIDVVSLSLETRHGVWVAQVPIKPKGISKKKRTIGVPEFRHYTEVQGRFTDLLPVKEGEGGAGGTLH
;
A
#
# COMPACT_ATOMS: atom_id res chain seq x y z
N MET A 1 14.22 9.76 11.46
CA MET A 1 13.04 9.38 10.63
C MET A 1 13.39 9.76 9.20
N SER A 2 13.42 8.81 8.28
CA SER A 2 13.73 9.09 6.87
C SER A 2 12.53 9.77 6.21
N GLN A 3 12.73 10.97 5.67
CA GLN A 3 11.68 11.68 4.93
C GLN A 3 11.49 11.02 3.56
N LEU A 4 10.24 10.95 3.09
CA LEU A 4 9.96 10.49 1.72
C LEU A 4 10.63 11.46 0.72
N PRO A 5 11.47 10.97 -0.21
CA PRO A 5 12.12 11.87 -1.16
C PRO A 5 11.09 12.60 -2.05
N GLU A 6 11.35 13.88 -2.32
CA GLU A 6 10.42 14.80 -2.97
C GLU A 6 9.89 14.27 -4.32
N ARG A 7 10.75 13.64 -5.12
CA ARG A 7 10.36 13.07 -6.43
C ARG A 7 9.27 12.01 -6.29
N TYR A 8 9.36 11.15 -5.28
CA TYR A 8 8.33 10.14 -5.03
C TYR A 8 7.06 10.77 -4.46
N GLN A 9 7.20 11.75 -3.55
CA GLN A 9 6.07 12.50 -3.01
C GLN A 9 5.26 13.19 -4.11
N ALA A 10 5.94 13.87 -5.03
CA ALA A 10 5.30 14.54 -6.18
C ALA A 10 4.57 13.56 -7.09
N ALA A 11 5.08 12.33 -7.24
CA ALA A 11 4.45 11.30 -8.05
C ALA A 11 3.16 10.74 -7.44
N ILE A 12 3.13 10.54 -6.11
CA ILE A 12 2.00 9.90 -5.43
C ILE A 12 0.96 10.88 -4.90
N ALA A 13 1.30 12.15 -4.68
CA ALA A 13 0.38 13.14 -4.13
C ALA A 13 -0.92 13.27 -4.97
N PRO A 14 -0.88 13.37 -6.31
CA PRO A 14 -2.10 13.43 -7.12
C PRO A 14 -2.97 12.18 -6.98
N LEU A 15 -2.36 11.00 -6.76
CA LEU A 15 -3.07 9.73 -6.59
C LEU A 15 -3.81 9.69 -5.25
N ILE A 16 -3.18 10.21 -4.20
CA ILE A 16 -3.76 10.33 -2.86
C ILE A 16 -4.91 11.36 -2.86
N ASP A 17 -4.72 12.50 -3.54
CA ASP A 17 -5.77 13.51 -3.70
C ASP A 17 -6.97 12.96 -4.46
N LYS A 18 -6.73 12.15 -5.49
CA LYS A 18 -7.81 11.49 -6.22
C LYS A 18 -8.57 10.47 -5.36
N ALA A 19 -7.86 9.68 -4.55
CA ALA A 19 -8.51 8.77 -3.60
C ALA A 19 -9.35 9.52 -2.57
N ARG A 20 -8.84 10.64 -2.03
CA ARG A 20 -9.61 11.53 -1.16
C ARG A 20 -10.87 12.02 -1.86
N GLU A 21 -10.77 12.49 -3.11
CA GLU A 21 -11.93 12.96 -3.88
C GLU A 21 -13.02 11.89 -4.01
N PHE A 22 -12.66 10.65 -4.31
CA PHE A 22 -13.63 9.53 -4.39
C PHE A 22 -14.34 9.28 -3.06
N LEU A 23 -13.59 9.20 -1.95
CA LEU A 23 -14.18 9.04 -0.62
C LEU A 23 -15.15 10.17 -0.28
N GLU A 24 -14.82 11.40 -0.66
CA GLU A 24 -15.62 12.60 -0.37
C GLU A 24 -16.89 12.69 -1.22
N LYS A 25 -16.89 12.05 -2.38
CA LYS A 25 -18.08 11.79 -3.19
C LYS A 25 -18.96 10.66 -2.63
N GLY A 26 -18.44 9.91 -1.67
CA GLY A 26 -19.11 8.76 -1.06
C GLY A 26 -18.93 7.47 -1.85
N GLU A 27 -17.87 7.40 -2.66
CA GLU A 27 -17.47 6.21 -3.41
C GLU A 27 -16.55 5.33 -2.55
N GLU A 28 -16.46 4.04 -2.92
CA GLU A 28 -15.47 3.11 -2.39
C GLU A 28 -14.22 3.13 -3.27
N LEU A 29 -13.05 2.95 -2.66
CA LEU A 29 -11.81 2.86 -3.42
C LEU A 29 -11.63 1.44 -3.94
N ALA A 30 -11.46 1.32 -5.25
CA ALA A 30 -10.87 0.11 -5.81
C ALA A 30 -9.43 -0.03 -5.29
N ALA A 31 -9.02 -1.25 -4.97
CA ALA A 31 -7.63 -1.54 -4.68
C ALA A 31 -6.81 -1.39 -5.97
N MET A 32 -5.80 -0.52 -5.94
CA MET A 32 -5.01 -0.16 -7.12
C MET A 32 -3.52 -0.22 -6.80
N ALA A 33 -2.73 -0.69 -7.76
CA ALA A 33 -1.30 -0.44 -7.85
C ALA A 33 -1.01 0.56 -8.97
N PHE A 34 0.00 1.39 -8.80
CA PHE A 34 0.49 2.35 -9.78
C PHE A 34 1.96 2.07 -10.00
N VAL A 35 2.30 1.61 -11.20
CA VAL A 35 3.66 1.23 -11.57
C VAL A 35 4.29 2.37 -12.35
N GLY A 36 5.33 2.98 -11.80
CA GLY A 36 5.89 4.22 -12.33
C GLY A 36 7.34 4.10 -12.76
N ASN A 37 7.69 4.77 -13.84
CA ASN A 37 9.06 4.95 -14.33
C ASN A 37 9.29 6.44 -14.54
N PHE A 38 10.30 7.00 -13.88
CA PHE A 38 10.54 8.42 -13.96
C PHE A 38 11.38 8.86 -15.18
N THR A 39 12.03 7.92 -15.85
CA THR A 39 12.80 8.18 -17.08
C THR A 39 11.83 8.42 -18.23
N THR A 40 10.76 7.63 -18.33
CA THR A 40 9.72 7.78 -19.36
C THR A 40 8.59 8.71 -18.93
N GLY A 41 8.46 8.98 -17.62
CA GLY A 41 7.33 9.70 -17.05
C GLY A 41 6.03 8.87 -16.99
N ALA A 42 6.10 7.58 -17.32
CA ALA A 42 4.94 6.70 -17.29
C ALA A 42 4.53 6.38 -15.85
N THR A 43 3.23 6.38 -15.58
CA THR A 43 2.62 5.80 -14.38
C THR A 43 1.38 5.02 -14.81
N VAL A 44 1.44 3.70 -14.71
CA VAL A 44 0.39 2.81 -15.21
C VAL A 44 -0.49 2.34 -14.05
N PRO A 45 -1.78 2.72 -14.00
CA PRO A 45 -2.72 2.22 -13.01
C PRO A 45 -3.11 0.77 -13.31
N THR A 46 -3.00 -0.10 -12.31
CA THR A 46 -3.27 -1.53 -12.40
C THR A 46 -4.19 -1.93 -11.25
N PRO A 47 -5.44 -2.35 -11.53
CA PRO A 47 -6.33 -2.80 -10.47
C PRO A 47 -5.83 -4.08 -9.81
N LEU A 48 -5.98 -4.14 -8.49
CA LEU A 48 -5.71 -5.34 -7.70
C LEU A 48 -7.03 -6.11 -7.58
N PHE A 49 -7.23 -7.06 -8.49
CA PHE A 49 -8.42 -7.91 -8.47
C PHE A 49 -8.26 -9.05 -7.48
N GLY A 50 -9.39 -9.54 -6.94
CA GLY A 50 -9.42 -10.74 -6.13
C GLY A 50 -10.03 -10.58 -4.75
N ARG A 51 -10.80 -11.59 -4.32
CA ARG A 51 -11.34 -11.64 -2.95
C ARG A 51 -10.57 -12.63 -2.07
N GLY A 52 -9.95 -13.64 -2.67
CA GLY A 52 -9.19 -14.68 -1.96
C GLY A 52 -7.67 -14.50 -2.00
N PRO A 53 -6.91 -15.27 -1.17
CA PRO A 53 -5.45 -15.26 -1.19
C PRO A 53 -4.84 -15.55 -2.57
N ALA A 54 -5.34 -16.56 -3.28
CA ALA A 54 -4.81 -16.95 -4.60
C ALA A 54 -4.99 -15.85 -5.65
N ASP A 55 -6.11 -15.14 -5.64
CA ASP A 55 -6.35 -14.02 -6.56
C ASP A 55 -5.38 -12.87 -6.28
N LYS A 56 -5.11 -12.58 -5.00
CA LYS A 56 -4.13 -11.57 -4.59
C LYS A 56 -2.72 -11.93 -5.06
N ASP A 57 -2.36 -13.21 -5.01
CA ASP A 57 -1.06 -13.68 -5.49
C ASP A 57 -0.93 -13.55 -7.02
N VAL A 58 -2.05 -13.70 -7.76
CA VAL A 58 -2.08 -13.44 -9.22
C VAL A 58 -1.94 -11.94 -9.49
N ALA A 59 -2.70 -11.10 -8.78
CA ALA A 59 -2.60 -9.64 -8.92
C ALA A 59 -1.17 -9.13 -8.62
N ALA A 60 -0.54 -9.63 -7.56
CA ALA A 60 0.84 -9.30 -7.21
C ALA A 60 1.83 -9.69 -8.33
N ARG A 61 1.68 -10.90 -8.89
CA ARG A 61 2.49 -11.35 -10.03
C ARG A 61 2.32 -10.47 -11.26
N SER A 62 1.09 -10.06 -11.58
CA SER A 62 0.83 -9.15 -12.70
C SER A 62 1.48 -7.79 -12.50
N VAL A 63 1.44 -7.24 -11.28
CA VAL A 63 2.11 -5.98 -10.95
C VAL A 63 3.64 -6.12 -11.09
N LYS A 64 4.21 -7.23 -10.62
CA LYS A 64 5.65 -7.52 -10.74
C LYS A 64 6.10 -7.60 -12.20
N MET A 65 5.36 -8.35 -13.03
CA MET A 65 5.64 -8.43 -14.48
C MET A 65 5.55 -7.06 -15.16
N LEU A 66 4.58 -6.22 -14.79
CA LEU A 66 4.48 -4.86 -15.31
C LEU A 66 5.64 -3.97 -14.85
N ALA A 67 6.06 -4.11 -13.59
CA ALA A 67 7.20 -3.38 -13.05
C ALA A 67 8.50 -3.73 -13.77
N GLU A 68 8.71 -5.01 -14.09
CA GLU A 68 9.80 -5.49 -14.94
C GLU A 68 9.74 -4.89 -16.35
N GLN A 69 8.59 -5.01 -17.03
CA GLN A 69 8.40 -4.48 -18.39
C GLN A 69 8.64 -2.96 -18.49
N LEU A 70 8.24 -2.22 -17.47
CA LEU A 70 8.41 -0.76 -17.41
C LEU A 70 9.77 -0.33 -16.87
N ASN A 71 10.63 -1.25 -16.42
CA ASN A 71 11.83 -0.91 -15.65
C ASN A 71 11.51 0.06 -14.50
N ALA A 72 10.47 -0.25 -13.72
CA ALA A 72 9.88 0.68 -12.78
C ALA A 72 10.87 1.22 -11.74
N ASP A 73 10.67 2.48 -11.36
CA ASP A 73 11.37 3.15 -10.28
C ASP A 73 10.57 3.12 -8.97
N PHE A 74 9.25 2.92 -9.07
CA PHE A 74 8.38 2.71 -7.91
C PHE A 74 7.14 1.88 -8.26
N VAL A 75 6.61 1.24 -7.23
CA VAL A 75 5.23 0.71 -7.22
C VAL A 75 4.51 1.34 -6.03
N PHE A 76 3.40 2.01 -6.29
CA PHE A 76 2.54 2.59 -5.26
C PHE A 76 1.23 1.84 -5.18
N VAL A 77 0.92 1.27 -4.02
CA VAL A 77 -0.32 0.54 -3.75
C VAL A 77 -1.20 1.36 -2.82
N LEU A 78 -2.48 1.49 -3.19
CA LEU A 78 -3.51 2.20 -2.43
C LEU A 78 -4.78 1.36 -2.39
N MET A 79 -5.29 1.12 -1.18
CA MET A 79 -6.55 0.38 -0.98
C MET A 79 -7.22 0.74 0.35
N GLU A 80 -8.53 0.55 0.46
CA GLU A 80 -9.19 0.47 1.78
C GLU A 80 -8.78 -0.83 2.48
N ALA A 81 -8.50 -0.74 3.78
CA ALA A 81 -8.06 -1.85 4.61
C ALA A 81 -8.53 -1.67 6.06
N TYR A 82 -8.33 -2.70 6.87
CA TYR A 82 -8.51 -2.64 8.31
C TYR A 82 -7.15 -2.49 9.01
N SER A 83 -7.10 -1.62 10.00
CA SER A 83 -6.03 -1.56 11.00
C SER A 83 -6.60 -1.89 12.39
N LEU A 84 -5.73 -2.24 13.33
CA LEU A 84 -6.11 -2.47 14.72
C LEU A 84 -6.12 -1.15 15.50
N ARG A 85 -7.05 -1.04 16.44
CA ARG A 85 -6.97 -0.01 17.48
C ARG A 85 -5.67 -0.14 18.27
N ALA A 86 -5.16 0.98 18.76
CA ALA A 86 -3.90 1.06 19.51
C ALA A 86 -3.81 0.04 20.66
N ASP A 87 -4.90 -0.18 21.40
CA ASP A 87 -4.95 -1.14 22.52
C ASP A 87 -4.92 -2.62 22.09
N LYS A 88 -5.01 -2.90 20.79
CA LYS A 88 -4.98 -4.24 20.20
C LYS A 88 -3.72 -4.53 19.40
N VAL A 89 -2.93 -3.52 19.04
CA VAL A 89 -1.73 -3.68 18.19
C VAL A 89 -0.73 -4.66 18.80
N ALA A 90 -0.52 -4.64 20.12
CA ALA A 90 0.40 -5.55 20.80
C ALA A 90 0.01 -7.04 20.69
N ARG A 91 -1.24 -7.33 20.31
CA ARG A 91 -1.78 -8.70 20.12
C ARG A 91 -1.93 -9.05 18.65
N TYR A 92 -1.28 -8.33 17.73
CA TYR A 92 -1.48 -8.49 16.30
C TYR A 92 -1.30 -9.93 15.82
N GLU A 93 -0.21 -10.60 16.22
CA GLU A 93 0.08 -11.99 15.84
C GLU A 93 -0.98 -12.95 16.37
N GLU A 94 -1.30 -12.87 17.66
CA GLU A 94 -2.36 -13.67 18.29
C GLU A 94 -3.72 -13.49 17.59
N ILE A 95 -4.06 -12.24 17.23
CA ILE A 95 -5.30 -11.92 16.52
C ILE A 95 -5.30 -12.53 15.11
N LEU A 96 -4.16 -12.52 14.42
CA LEU A 96 -4.08 -13.17 13.11
C LEU A 96 -4.14 -14.69 13.21
N ASP A 97 -3.56 -15.29 14.24
CA ASP A 97 -3.64 -16.74 14.47
C ASP A 97 -5.08 -17.18 14.80
N GLU A 98 -5.82 -16.37 15.56
CA GLU A 98 -7.20 -16.65 15.95
C GLU A 98 -8.21 -16.43 14.80
N TYR A 99 -8.12 -15.29 14.10
CA TYR A 99 -9.12 -14.87 13.13
C TYR A 99 -8.68 -15.07 11.67
N GLY A 100 -7.41 -15.35 11.40
CA GLY A 100 -6.82 -15.46 10.06
C GLY A 100 -6.68 -14.13 9.30
N SER A 101 -7.51 -13.14 9.61
CA SER A 101 -7.56 -11.85 8.94
C SER A 101 -8.15 -10.77 9.85
N LEU A 102 -7.64 -9.54 9.69
CA LEU A 102 -8.27 -8.39 10.34
C LEU A 102 -9.69 -8.14 9.84
N ALA A 103 -10.10 -8.63 8.67
CA ALA A 103 -11.48 -8.50 8.22
C ALA A 103 -12.48 -9.29 9.07
N ASP A 104 -12.02 -10.38 9.68
CA ASP A 104 -12.83 -11.34 10.43
C ASP A 104 -12.82 -11.07 11.94
N CYS A 105 -12.01 -10.11 12.39
CA CYS A 105 -11.94 -9.67 13.79
C CYS A 105 -13.19 -8.85 14.21
N PRO A 106 -13.47 -8.75 15.53
CA PRO A 106 -14.55 -7.92 16.05
C PRO A 106 -14.50 -6.47 15.52
N ALA A 107 -15.64 -5.97 15.03
CA ALA A 107 -15.74 -4.61 14.48
C ALA A 107 -15.27 -3.52 15.44
N SER A 108 -15.47 -3.70 16.74
CA SER A 108 -15.04 -2.76 17.79
C SER A 108 -13.53 -2.66 17.97
N TRP A 109 -12.75 -3.56 17.37
CA TRP A 109 -11.28 -3.61 17.45
C TRP A 109 -10.60 -2.98 16.23
N ARG A 110 -11.37 -2.71 15.18
CA ARG A 110 -10.87 -2.33 13.86
C ARG A 110 -11.07 -0.85 13.60
N ILE A 111 -10.20 -0.32 12.76
CA ILE A 111 -10.27 1.03 12.21
C ILE A 111 -10.21 0.89 10.69
N ASP A 112 -11.18 1.48 10.00
CA ASP A 112 -11.12 1.64 8.55
C ASP A 112 -10.01 2.61 8.20
N VAL A 113 -9.09 2.17 7.35
CA VAL A 113 -7.95 2.98 6.90
C VAL A 113 -7.84 2.92 5.39
N VAL A 114 -7.26 3.97 4.80
CA VAL A 114 -6.60 3.84 3.51
C VAL A 114 -5.16 3.41 3.78
N SER A 115 -4.80 2.23 3.29
CA SER A 115 -3.43 1.71 3.32
C SER A 115 -2.69 2.19 2.08
N LEU A 116 -1.55 2.84 2.30
CA LEU A 116 -0.67 3.39 1.28
C LEU A 116 0.70 2.72 1.43
N SER A 117 1.16 2.01 0.41
CA SER A 117 2.48 1.39 0.38
C SER A 117 3.21 1.84 -0.88
N LEU A 118 4.32 2.55 -0.70
CA LEU A 118 5.20 2.94 -1.78
C LEU A 118 6.48 2.12 -1.69
N GLU A 119 6.67 1.22 -2.63
CA GLU A 119 7.92 0.51 -2.82
C GLU A 119 8.83 1.31 -3.78
N THR A 120 10.09 1.48 -3.39
CA THR A 120 11.13 2.14 -4.17
C THR A 120 12.41 1.31 -4.10
N ARG A 121 13.46 1.71 -4.83
CA ARG A 121 14.79 1.08 -4.69
C ARG A 121 15.45 1.29 -3.32
N HIS A 122 14.93 2.20 -2.52
CA HIS A 122 15.49 2.57 -1.22
C HIS A 122 14.68 1.98 -0.05
N GLY A 123 13.80 1.00 -0.34
CA GLY A 123 12.92 0.38 0.63
C GLY A 123 11.46 0.78 0.44
N VAL A 124 10.65 0.57 1.49
CA VAL A 124 9.21 0.74 1.45
C VAL A 124 8.77 1.86 2.39
N TRP A 125 7.90 2.74 1.91
CA TRP A 125 7.25 3.78 2.69
C TRP A 125 5.78 3.42 2.88
N VAL A 126 5.36 3.26 4.13
CA VAL A 126 3.98 2.87 4.46
C VAL A 126 3.30 3.96 5.26
N ALA A 127 2.04 4.25 4.92
CA ALA A 127 1.14 5.05 5.72
C ALA A 127 -0.23 4.36 5.81
N GLN A 128 -0.81 4.33 7.01
CA GLN A 128 -2.21 3.91 7.21
C GLN A 128 -2.99 5.13 7.71
N VAL A 129 -3.93 5.61 6.91
CA VAL A 129 -4.66 6.85 7.19
C VAL A 129 -6.09 6.53 7.57
N PRO A 130 -6.54 6.81 8.81
CA PRO A 130 -7.92 6.54 9.22
C PRO A 130 -8.94 7.25 8.34
N ILE A 131 -9.94 6.48 7.89
CA ILE A 131 -11.09 7.00 7.17
C ILE A 131 -12.07 7.59 8.18
N LYS A 132 -12.50 8.83 7.95
CA LYS A 132 -13.42 9.56 8.84
C LYS A 132 -14.63 10.06 8.06
N PRO A 133 -15.81 10.17 8.68
CA PRO A 133 -16.96 10.84 8.07
C PRO A 133 -16.64 12.28 7.67
N LYS A 134 -17.21 12.75 6.56
CA LYS A 134 -17.11 14.14 6.09
C LYS A 134 -18.50 14.81 6.06
N GLY A 135 -18.71 15.75 6.98
CA GLY A 135 -19.97 16.48 7.10
C GLY A 135 -21.11 15.61 7.66
N ILE A 136 -22.35 15.94 7.29
CA ILE A 136 -23.57 15.32 7.86
C ILE A 136 -23.93 14.00 7.16
N SER A 137 -23.49 13.81 5.91
CA SER A 137 -23.79 12.59 5.16
C SER A 137 -23.05 11.38 5.72
N LYS A 138 -23.78 10.30 6.01
CA LYS A 138 -23.19 9.01 6.43
C LYS A 138 -22.34 8.35 5.34
N LYS A 139 -22.50 8.73 4.07
CA LYS A 139 -21.76 8.13 2.94
C LYS A 139 -20.45 8.85 2.64
N LYS A 140 -20.37 10.15 2.91
CA LYS A 140 -19.20 10.95 2.57
C LYS A 140 -18.10 10.71 3.61
N ARG A 141 -16.92 10.33 3.13
CA ARG A 141 -15.76 9.98 3.95
C ARG A 141 -14.57 10.82 3.51
N THR A 142 -13.52 10.90 4.32
CA THR A 142 -12.27 11.57 3.96
C THR A 142 -11.11 10.96 4.76
N ILE A 143 -9.89 11.36 4.41
CA ILE A 143 -8.65 10.94 5.07
C ILE A 143 -7.82 12.16 5.47
N GLY A 144 -6.94 12.01 6.45
CA GLY A 144 -5.98 13.04 6.85
C GLY A 144 -4.84 13.22 5.83
N VAL A 145 -3.79 13.95 6.23
CA VAL A 145 -2.51 13.94 5.50
C VAL A 145 -1.79 12.64 5.85
N PRO A 146 -1.30 11.84 4.88
CA PRO A 146 -0.55 10.64 5.18
C PRO A 146 0.80 10.94 5.84
N GLU A 147 1.11 10.19 6.90
CA GLU A 147 2.43 10.19 7.53
C GLU A 147 3.16 8.91 7.14
N PHE A 148 4.08 9.01 6.18
CA PHE A 148 4.86 7.86 5.72
C PHE A 148 5.97 7.51 6.70
N ARG A 149 6.03 6.22 7.03
CA ARG A 149 7.14 5.62 7.77
C ARG A 149 7.96 4.76 6.83
N HIS A 150 9.27 4.90 6.91
CA HIS A 150 10.23 4.15 6.10
C HIS A 150 10.59 2.83 6.79
N TYR A 151 10.62 1.77 5.99
CA TYR A 151 10.99 0.42 6.39
C TYR A 151 11.97 -0.15 5.36
N THR A 152 13.05 -0.75 5.85
CA THR A 152 14.04 -1.46 5.02
C THR A 152 13.70 -2.94 4.86
N GLU A 153 12.92 -3.49 5.78
CA GLU A 153 12.44 -4.88 5.77
C GLU A 153 10.93 -4.87 5.95
N VAL A 154 10.18 -5.25 4.92
CA VAL A 154 8.72 -5.41 4.98
C VAL A 154 8.37 -6.74 4.34
N GLN A 155 7.54 -7.52 5.03
CA GLN A 155 6.96 -8.75 4.50
C GLN A 155 5.47 -8.53 4.18
N GLY A 156 5.04 -8.97 3.00
CA GLY A 156 3.65 -8.85 2.56
C GLY A 156 3.46 -9.34 1.13
N ARG A 157 2.20 -9.51 0.70
CA ARG A 157 1.88 -9.92 -0.69
C ARG A 157 2.15 -8.83 -1.73
N PHE A 158 2.23 -7.57 -1.29
CA PHE A 158 2.46 -6.41 -2.15
C PHE A 158 3.74 -5.66 -1.74
N THR A 159 4.77 -6.46 -1.44
CA THR A 159 6.16 -6.03 -1.20
C THR A 159 7.06 -6.90 -2.06
N ASP A 160 8.25 -6.42 -2.43
CA ASP A 160 9.14 -7.07 -3.41
C ASP A 160 8.51 -7.15 -4.81
N LEU A 161 7.79 -6.09 -5.17
CA LEU A 161 7.15 -5.92 -6.47
C LEU A 161 8.10 -5.28 -7.49
N LEU A 162 9.12 -4.52 -7.04
CA LEU A 162 10.12 -3.97 -7.93
C LEU A 162 11.13 -5.05 -8.35
N PRO A 163 11.58 -5.03 -9.61
CA PRO A 163 12.68 -5.89 -10.03
C PRO A 163 13.98 -5.46 -9.35
N VAL A 164 14.79 -6.43 -8.95
CA VAL A 164 16.21 -6.18 -8.62
C VAL A 164 16.88 -5.68 -9.89
N LYS A 165 17.44 -4.47 -9.87
CA LYS A 165 18.23 -4.00 -11.02
C LYS A 165 19.53 -4.79 -11.11
N GLU A 166 19.89 -5.25 -12.31
CA GLU A 166 21.24 -5.74 -12.58
C GLU A 166 22.26 -4.67 -12.18
N GLY A 167 23.13 -5.02 -11.22
CA GLY A 167 24.11 -4.10 -10.61
C GLY A 167 23.90 -3.83 -9.11
N GLU A 168 22.74 -4.19 -8.53
CA GLU A 168 22.49 -4.17 -7.07
C GLU A 168 22.57 -5.57 -6.43
N GLY A 169 23.05 -6.58 -7.18
CA GLY A 169 23.40 -7.90 -6.67
C GLY A 169 24.77 -7.87 -6.00
N GLY A 170 24.86 -7.38 -4.76
CA GLY A 170 26.15 -7.23 -4.10
C GLY A 170 26.11 -6.96 -2.61
N ALA A 171 25.56 -7.89 -1.82
CA ALA A 171 26.12 -8.37 -0.53
C ALA A 171 25.04 -9.16 0.24
N GLY A 172 24.96 -10.46 -0.01
CA GLY A 172 24.07 -11.33 0.75
C GLY A 172 24.21 -12.82 0.42
N GLY A 173 25.29 -13.22 -0.24
CA GLY A 173 25.72 -14.61 -0.20
C GLY A 173 26.66 -14.78 0.97
N THR A 174 26.22 -15.42 2.05
CA THR A 174 27.00 -16.45 2.76
C THR A 174 26.06 -17.25 3.68
N LEU A 175 26.09 -18.56 3.46
CA LEU A 175 25.82 -19.70 4.35
C LEU A 175 25.58 -19.39 5.84
N HIS A 176 24.47 -19.91 6.40
CA HIS A 176 24.45 -21.11 7.25
C HIS A 176 23.02 -21.62 7.45
#